data_AF-A0A952B3A2-F1
#
_entry.id   AF-A0A952B3A2-F1
#
_cell.length_a   1.000
_cell.length_b   1.000
_cell.length_c   1.000
_cell.angle_alpha   90.00
_cell.angle_beta   90.00
_cell.angle_gamma   90.00
#
_symmetry.space_group_name_H-M   'P 1'
#
loop_
_entity.id
_entity.type
_entity.pdbx_description
1 polymer ?
#
loop_
_entity_poly.entity_id
_entity_poly.type
_entity_poly.pdbx_seq_one_letter_code
_entity_poly.pdbx_strand_id
1 'polypeptide(L)' 'MNPVSQAESITLHNRKPLAPPFHRHIAKSKLIDTTCRVGDSVLIYDIVATEPDGVVRVTRATRFQFE' A
#
# COMPACT_ATOMS: atom_id res chain seq x y z
N MET A 1 13.33 -3.60 -19.72
CA MET A 1 12.64 -3.31 -18.45
C MET A 1 11.19 -3.72 -18.63
N ASN A 2 10.73 -4.76 -17.94
CA ASN A 2 9.30 -5.08 -17.93
C ASN A 2 8.55 -3.94 -17.23
N PRO A 3 7.44 -3.44 -17.80
CA PRO A 3 6.66 -2.41 -17.12
C PRO A 3 6.12 -2.99 -15.80
N VAL A 4 6.40 -2.31 -14.69
CA VAL A 4 5.79 -2.63 -13.41
C VAL A 4 4.29 -2.38 -13.53
N SER A 5 3.47 -3.41 -13.29
CA SER A 5 2.01 -3.31 -13.35
C SER A 5 1.50 -2.25 -12.39
N GLN A 6 0.47 -1.51 -12.80
CA GLN A 6 -0.20 -0.58 -11.89
C GLN A 6 -1.02 -1.37 -10.88
N ALA A 7 -0.98 -0.95 -9.61
CA ALA A 7 -1.78 -1.56 -8.57
C ALA A 7 -3.25 -1.18 -8.76
N GLU A 8 -4.11 -2.18 -8.93
CA GLU A 8 -5.56 -2.06 -8.85
C GLU A 8 -5.99 -1.88 -7.40
N SER A 9 -5.44 -2.70 -6.51
CA SER A 9 -5.64 -2.60 -5.08
C SER A 9 -4.38 -2.98 -4.29
N ILE A 10 -4.28 -2.46 -3.07
CA ILE A 10 -3.32 -2.91 -2.07
C ILE A 10 -4.01 -3.01 -0.71
N THR A 11 -3.62 -4.00 0.09
CA THR A 11 -4.13 -4.22 1.44
C THR A 11 -3.03 -3.93 2.45
N LEU A 12 -3.37 -3.07 3.42
CA LEU A 12 -2.48 -2.63 4.48
C LEU A 12 -2.98 -3.15 5.82
N HIS A 13 -2.14 -3.90 6.53
CA HIS A 13 -2.43 -4.40 7.87
C HIS A 13 -1.84 -3.46 8.94
N ASN A 14 -2.66 -3.00 9.88
CA ASN A 14 -2.20 -2.12 10.94
C ASN A 14 -1.47 -2.88 12.07
N ARG A 15 -0.15 -2.65 12.20
CA ARG A 15 0.66 -3.19 13.31
C ARG A 15 0.40 -2.51 14.65
N LYS A 16 -0.23 -1.33 14.67
CA LYS A 16 -0.52 -0.54 15.87
C LYS A 16 -2.01 -0.20 15.94
N PRO A 17 -2.85 -1.08 16.50
CA PRO A 17 -4.32 -0.92 16.48
C PRO A 17 -4.82 0.33 17.21
N LEU A 18 -4.05 0.85 18.19
CA LEU A 18 -4.38 2.07 18.93
C LEU A 18 -3.90 3.35 18.24
N ALA A 19 -3.26 3.26 17.06
CA ALA A 19 -2.79 4.44 16.37
C ALA A 19 -3.97 5.27 15.84
N PRO A 20 -3.89 6.60 15.92
CA PRO A 20 -4.91 7.49 15.38
C PRO A 20 -5.22 7.22 13.90
N PRO A 21 -6.50 7.37 13.46
CA PRO A 21 -6.92 7.02 12.11
C PRO A 21 -6.27 7.87 11.00
N PHE A 22 -5.74 9.06 11.34
CA PHE A 22 -5.09 9.94 10.37
C PHE A 22 -3.87 9.29 9.69
N HIS A 23 -3.25 8.27 10.32
CA HIS A 23 -2.13 7.54 9.73
C HIS A 23 -2.49 6.89 8.39
N ARG A 24 -3.78 6.56 8.14
CA ARG A 24 -4.25 6.07 6.84
C ARG A 24 -3.96 7.07 5.72
N HIS A 25 -4.19 8.36 5.96
CA HIS A 25 -3.93 9.42 4.98
C HIS A 25 -2.43 9.59 4.72
N ILE A 26 -1.61 9.55 5.76
CA ILE A 26 -0.15 9.67 5.62
C ILE A 26 0.41 8.45 4.87
N ALA A 27 -0.06 7.25 5.17
CA ALA A 27 0.33 6.03 4.47
C ALA A 27 0.00 6.09 2.97
N LYS A 28 -1.23 6.51 2.62
CA LYS A 28 -1.63 6.73 1.21
C LYS A 28 -0.71 7.70 0.51
N SER A 29 -0.50 8.90 1.07
CA SER A 29 0.33 9.92 0.46
C SER A 29 1.79 9.48 0.27
N LYS A 30 2.32 8.65 1.17
CA LYS A 30 3.68 8.10 1.05
C LYS A 30 3.81 7.02 -0.02
N LEU A 31 2.73 6.30 -0.32
CA LEU A 31 2.74 5.20 -1.29
C LEU A 31 2.43 5.65 -2.71
N ILE A 32 1.59 6.68 -2.91
CA ILE A 32 1.26 7.17 -4.25
C ILE A 32 2.53 7.51 -5.03
N ASP A 33 2.56 7.12 -6.31
CA ASP A 33 3.68 7.29 -7.25
C ASP A 33 4.94 6.48 -6.90
N THR A 34 4.85 5.55 -5.95
CA THR A 34 5.94 4.61 -5.60
C THR A 34 5.61 3.19 -6.05
N THR A 35 6.62 2.31 -6.03
CA THR A 35 6.43 0.87 -6.20
C THR A 35 6.46 0.17 -4.85
N CYS A 36 5.64 -0.85 -4.67
CA CYS A 36 5.64 -1.68 -3.46
C CYS A 36 5.41 -3.15 -3.80
N ARG A 37 5.62 -4.02 -2.80
CA ARG A 37 5.29 -5.44 -2.83
C ARG A 37 4.79 -5.91 -1.47
N VAL A 38 4.22 -7.11 -1.43
CA VAL A 38 3.89 -7.79 -0.15
C VAL A 38 5.14 -7.93 0.73
N GLY A 39 5.00 -7.58 2.00
CA GLY A 39 6.07 -7.59 3.00
C GLY A 39 6.75 -6.22 3.20
N ASP A 40 6.55 -5.25 2.31
CA ASP A 40 6.99 -3.88 2.54
C ASP A 40 6.18 -3.23 3.67
N SER A 41 6.80 -2.32 4.42
CA SER A 41 6.13 -1.56 5.48
C SER A 41 6.10 -0.06 5.17
N VAL A 42 5.00 0.60 5.53
CA VAL A 42 4.87 2.06 5.53
C VAL A 42 4.28 2.55 6.85
N LEU A 43 5.04 3.39 7.58
CA LEU A 43 4.66 3.83 8.92
C LEU A 43 4.36 2.64 9.85
N ILE A 44 3.09 2.50 10.23
CA ILE A 44 2.56 1.47 11.11
C ILE A 44 1.89 0.32 10.35
N TYR A 45 1.88 0.36 9.02
CA TYR A 45 1.22 -0.63 8.18
C TYR A 45 2.22 -1.54 7.48
N ASP A 46 1.86 -2.80 7.33
CA ASP A 46 2.52 -3.74 6.42
C ASP A 46 1.63 -3.98 5.20
N ILE A 47 2.24 -4.12 4.03
CA ILE A 47 1.54 -4.48 2.80
C ILE A 47 1.41 -5.99 2.79
N VAL A 48 0.18 -6.47 2.92
CA VAL A 48 -0.11 -7.91 3.04
C VAL A 48 -0.67 -8.51 1.75
N ALA A 49 -1.21 -7.67 0.85
CA ALA A 49 -1.65 -8.08 -0.48
C ALA A 49 -1.50 -6.95 -1.49
N THR A 50 -1.29 -7.31 -2.76
CA THR A 50 -1.29 -6.41 -3.91
C THR A 50 -2.07 -7.06 -5.05
N GLU A 51 -2.84 -6.28 -5.79
CA GLU A 51 -3.49 -6.73 -7.02
C GLU A 51 -2.98 -5.87 -8.19
N PRO A 52 -2.33 -6.47 -9.21
CA PRO A 52 -1.91 -7.87 -9.30
C PRO A 52 -0.83 -8.25 -8.27
N ASP A 53 -0.62 -9.55 -8.06
CA ASP A 53 0.44 -10.04 -7.18
C ASP A 53 1.83 -9.62 -7.67
N GLY A 54 2.72 -9.33 -6.71
CA GLY A 54 4.13 -9.02 -6.96
C GLY A 54 4.47 -7.55 -6.73
N VAL A 55 5.45 -7.05 -7.50
CA VAL A 55 5.83 -5.64 -7.44
C VAL A 55 4.86 -4.83 -8.29
N VAL A 56 4.20 -3.84 -7.68
CA VAL A 56 3.22 -2.99 -8.35
C VAL A 56 3.53 -1.51 -8.14
N ARG A 57 3.12 -0.67 -9.09
CA ARG A 57 3.19 0.79 -8.96
C ARG A 57 1.87 1.30 -8.41
N VAL A 58 1.93 1.93 -7.25
CA VAL A 58 0.77 2.57 -6.63
C VAL A 58 0.50 3.90 -7.34
N THR A 59 -0.74 4.11 -7.74
CA THR A 59 -1.19 5.34 -8.41
C THR A 59 -2.36 5.95 -7.66
N ARG A 60 -2.85 7.10 -8.14
CA ARG A 60 -4.07 7.72 -7.60
C ARG A 60 -5.34 6.89 -7.82
N ALA A 61 -5.32 5.96 -8.79
CA ALA A 61 -6.45 5.06 -9.07
C ALA A 61 -6.44 3.80 -8.19
N THR A 62 -5.33 3.50 -7.51
CA THR A 62 -5.18 2.33 -6.66
C THR A 62 -6.14 2.39 -5.48
N ARG A 63 -6.88 1.29 -5.26
CA ARG A 63 -7.77 1.13 -4.10
C ARG A 63 -6.96 0.68 -2.89
N PHE A 64 -7.08 1.40 -1.79
CA PHE A 64 -6.41 1.06 -0.54
C PHE A 64 -7.40 0.40 0.41
N GLN A 65 -7.10 -0.82 0.82
CA GLN A 65 -7.81 -1.54 1.87
C GLN A 65 -6.99 -1.47 3.16
N PHE A 66 -7.67 -1.29 4.29
CA PHE A 66 -7.03 -1.23 5.61
C PHE A 66 -7.68 -2.24 6.53
N GLU A 67 -6.87 -3.16 7.04
CA GLU A 67 -7.25 -4.23 7.97
C GLU A 67 -6.65 -3.98 9.36
#